data_AF-A0A5P8WED7-F1
#
_entry.id   AF-A0A5P8WED7-F1
#
_cell.length_a   1.000
_cell.length_b   1.000
_cell.length_c   1.000
_cell.angle_alpha   90.00
_cell.angle_beta   90.00
_cell.angle_gamma   90.00
#
_symmetry.space_group_name_H-M   'P 1'
#
loop_
_entity.id
_entity.type
_entity.pdbx_description
1 polymer ?
#
loop_
_entity_poly.entity_id
_entity_poly.type
_entity_poly.pdbx_seq_one_letter_code
_entity_poly.pdbx_strand_id
1 'polypeptide(L)'
;MQSIPYQYRLLILFLLMGLVVGLDYWRNPTKPTKFKEYFFLIMSGLIGAGFGIVNDQITCTLSPAYFYYFKNVSYDSSFRWQVSAVGFEAGFFAGFFSYGIFLLINQRRKLPLSYRQLLNRAKYPITWAIVLAPITGFIFYYFQFSFFVDQITPVVEPVEVPKFILVWGVHIGLYIGAVLGIVHGAANIRRRLLAPLP
;
A
#
# COMPACT_ATOMS: atom_id res chain seq x y z
N MET A 1 -6.06 25.36 -1.26
CA MET A 1 -4.82 25.00 -1.98
C MET A 1 -5.18 23.95 -3.03
N GLN A 2 -5.00 24.24 -4.32
CA GLN A 2 -5.18 23.23 -5.37
C GLN A 2 -4.12 22.15 -5.19
N SER A 3 -4.55 20.90 -5.00
CA SER A 3 -3.64 19.77 -4.85
C SER A 3 -3.08 19.40 -6.23
N ILE A 4 -1.77 19.17 -6.32
CA ILE A 4 -1.14 18.71 -7.58
C ILE A 4 -1.78 17.36 -7.96
N PRO A 5 -2.33 17.19 -9.19
CA PRO A 5 -2.88 15.91 -9.62
C PRO A 5 -1.89 14.74 -9.48
N TYR A 6 -2.38 13.55 -9.14
CA TYR A 6 -1.55 12.38 -8.85
C TYR A 6 -0.59 12.03 -9.99
N GLN A 7 -1.06 12.13 -11.24
CA GLN A 7 -0.25 11.88 -12.45
C GLN A 7 0.99 12.76 -12.49
N TYR A 8 0.86 14.05 -12.14
CA TYR A 8 2.01 14.96 -12.09
C TYR A 8 2.95 14.63 -10.92
N ARG A 9 2.42 14.15 -9.78
CA ARG A 9 3.27 13.68 -8.66
C ARG A 9 4.12 12.48 -9.08
N LEU A 10 3.54 11.50 -9.77
CA LEU A 10 4.28 10.36 -10.32
C LEU A 10 5.29 10.80 -11.37
N LEU A 11 4.92 11.69 -12.28
CA LEU A 11 5.83 12.23 -13.28
C LEU A 11 7.03 12.91 -12.63
N ILE A 12 6.80 13.79 -11.65
CA ILE A 12 7.86 14.45 -10.90
C ILE A 12 8.75 13.42 -10.19
N LEU A 13 8.15 12.41 -9.54
CA LEU A 13 8.89 11.33 -8.89
C LEU A 13 9.79 10.59 -9.89
N PHE A 14 9.26 10.19 -11.06
CA PHE A 14 10.04 9.49 -12.08
C PHE A 14 11.13 10.35 -12.71
N LEU A 15 10.88 11.65 -12.92
CA LEU A 15 11.88 12.60 -13.40
C LEU A 15 13.03 12.75 -12.39
N LEU A 16 12.71 12.90 -11.10
CA LEU A 16 13.72 12.97 -10.04
C LEU A 16 14.52 11.66 -9.93
N MET A 17 13.85 10.51 -10.03
CA MET A 17 14.53 9.21 -10.05
C MET A 17 15.43 9.08 -11.29
N GLY A 18 14.97 9.51 -12.47
CA GLY A 18 15.76 9.51 -13.70
C GLY A 18 17.00 10.41 -13.60
N LEU A 19 16.85 11.60 -13.02
CA LEU A 19 17.96 12.52 -12.77
C LEU A 19 19.02 11.87 -11.87
N VAL A 20 18.60 11.26 -10.75
CA VAL A 20 19.55 10.60 -9.83
C VAL A 20 20.22 9.39 -10.50
N VAL A 21 19.52 8.64 -11.35
CA VAL A 21 20.13 7.56 -12.15
C VAL A 21 21.17 8.11 -13.12
N GLY A 22 20.86 9.20 -13.83
CA GLY A 22 21.82 9.85 -14.73
C GLY A 22 23.07 10.35 -14.00
N LEU A 23 22.89 10.95 -12.81
CA LEU A 23 24.00 11.39 -11.96
C LEU A 23 24.82 10.21 -11.41
N ASP A 24 24.19 9.11 -11.01
CA ASP A 24 24.88 7.89 -10.57
C ASP A 24 25.68 7.26 -11.70
N TYR A 25 25.11 7.22 -12.91
CA TYR A 25 25.78 6.70 -14.09
C TYR A 25 27.01 7.55 -14.47
N TRP A 26 26.88 8.88 -14.38
CA TRP A 26 27.99 9.80 -14.66
C TRP A 26 29.11 9.72 -13.62
N ARG A 27 28.76 9.60 -12.33
CA ARG A 27 29.75 9.54 -11.23
C ARG A 27 30.39 8.15 -11.05
N ASN A 28 29.63 7.08 -11.31
CA ASN A 28 30.04 5.70 -11.08
C ASN A 28 29.84 4.82 -12.34
N PRO A 29 30.50 5.13 -13.47
CA PRO A 29 30.22 4.49 -14.76
C PRO A 29 30.45 2.97 -14.77
N THR A 30 31.31 2.47 -13.88
CA THR A 30 31.67 1.04 -13.84
C THR A 30 30.66 0.18 -13.07
N LYS A 31 29.88 0.74 -12.13
CA LYS A 31 28.91 0.01 -11.30
C LYS A 31 27.72 0.89 -10.85
N PRO A 32 26.84 1.33 -11.77
CA PRO A 32 25.63 2.06 -11.39
C PRO A 32 24.70 1.17 -10.58
N THR A 33 24.20 1.68 -9.45
CA THR A 33 23.36 0.94 -8.50
C THR A 33 21.93 1.46 -8.47
N LYS A 34 21.74 2.77 -8.70
CA LYS A 34 20.44 3.43 -8.52
C LYS A 34 19.36 2.95 -9.46
N PHE A 35 19.72 2.58 -10.69
CA PHE A 35 18.77 2.01 -11.64
C PHE A 35 18.08 0.76 -11.08
N LYS A 36 18.85 -0.15 -10.46
CA LYS A 36 18.32 -1.40 -9.89
C LYS A 36 17.46 -1.14 -8.66
N GLU A 37 17.89 -0.20 -7.80
CA GLU A 37 17.12 0.22 -6.62
C GLU A 37 15.77 0.80 -7.01
N TYR A 38 15.75 1.69 -7.99
CA TYR A 38 14.55 2.36 -8.46
C TYR A 38 13.62 1.43 -9.23
N PHE A 39 14.17 0.56 -10.07
CA PHE A 39 13.39 -0.50 -10.69
C PHE A 39 12.72 -1.39 -9.64
N PHE A 40 13.46 -1.77 -8.58
CA PHE A 40 12.89 -2.52 -7.46
C PHE A 40 11.74 -1.76 -6.77
N LEU A 41 11.91 -0.46 -6.48
CA LEU A 41 10.85 0.34 -5.83
C LEU A 41 9.61 0.48 -6.71
N ILE A 42 9.78 0.69 -8.03
CA ILE A 42 8.68 0.75 -8.99
C ILE A 42 7.92 -0.57 -9.01
N MET A 43 8.64 -1.69 -9.11
CA MET A 43 8.02 -3.02 -9.08
C MET A 43 7.27 -3.27 -7.78
N SER A 44 7.82 -2.86 -6.64
CA SER A 44 7.15 -2.93 -5.34
C SER A 44 5.90 -2.08 -5.29
N GLY A 45 5.93 -0.87 -5.86
CA GLY A 45 4.75 -0.03 -6.04
C GLY A 45 3.68 -0.74 -6.87
N LEU A 46 4.03 -1.30 -8.03
CA LEU A 46 3.09 -2.02 -8.88
C LEU A 46 2.46 -3.24 -8.20
N ILE A 47 3.21 -3.98 -7.38
CA ILE A 47 2.67 -5.08 -6.57
C ILE A 47 1.63 -4.55 -5.57
N GLY A 48 1.97 -3.47 -4.86
CA GLY A 48 1.04 -2.82 -3.94
C GLY A 48 -0.20 -2.28 -4.65
N ALA A 49 -0.04 -1.70 -5.84
CA ALA A 49 -1.13 -1.18 -6.66
C ALA A 49 -2.09 -2.28 -7.10
N GLY A 50 -1.55 -3.43 -7.54
CA GLY A 50 -2.36 -4.60 -7.89
C GLY A 50 -3.18 -5.10 -6.69
N PHE A 51 -2.56 -5.18 -5.51
CA PHE A 51 -3.27 -5.55 -4.28
C PHE A 51 -4.35 -4.52 -3.92
N GLY A 52 -4.06 -3.22 -4.01
CA GLY A 52 -5.00 -2.15 -3.74
C GLY A 52 -6.20 -2.16 -4.69
N ILE A 53 -5.98 -2.35 -6.00
CA ILE A 53 -7.06 -2.53 -6.98
C ILE A 53 -7.96 -3.69 -6.59
N VAL A 54 -7.38 -4.88 -6.32
CA VAL A 54 -8.17 -6.07 -5.99
C VAL A 54 -8.99 -5.85 -4.72
N ASN A 55 -8.38 -5.29 -3.67
CA ASN A 55 -9.09 -4.95 -2.45
C ASN A 55 -10.26 -3.98 -2.69
N ASP A 56 -10.01 -2.92 -3.45
CA ASP A 56 -11.00 -1.87 -3.67
C ASP A 56 -12.14 -2.37 -4.57
N GLN A 57 -11.86 -3.27 -5.52
CA GLN A 57 -12.90 -3.96 -6.29
C GLN A 57 -13.78 -4.89 -5.45
N ILE A 58 -13.19 -5.58 -4.47
CA ILE A 58 -13.94 -6.42 -3.53
C ILE A 58 -14.80 -5.52 -2.63
N THR A 59 -14.19 -4.51 -2.01
CA THR A 59 -14.89 -3.65 -1.05
C THR A 59 -15.93 -2.75 -1.70
N CYS A 60 -15.74 -2.29 -2.93
CA CYS A 60 -16.77 -1.52 -3.63
C CYS A 60 -17.97 -2.38 -4.02
N THR A 61 -17.80 -3.71 -4.10
CA THR A 61 -18.91 -4.65 -4.29
C THR A 61 -19.69 -4.85 -2.99
N LEU A 62 -19.03 -4.71 -1.82
CA LEU A 62 -19.66 -4.81 -0.50
C LEU A 62 -20.40 -3.53 -0.08
N SER A 63 -19.77 -2.37 -0.29
CA SER A 63 -20.37 -1.07 0.01
C SER A 63 -19.93 -0.04 -1.03
N PRO A 64 -20.72 0.18 -2.09
CA PRO A 64 -20.48 1.27 -3.02
C PRO A 64 -20.55 2.64 -2.33
N ALA A 65 -21.40 2.77 -1.30
CA ALA A 65 -21.59 4.00 -0.53
C ALA A 65 -20.29 4.47 0.15
N TYR A 66 -19.44 3.53 0.57
CA TYR A 66 -18.11 3.85 1.11
C TYR A 66 -17.26 4.66 0.11
N PHE A 67 -17.23 4.26 -1.16
CA PHE A 67 -16.42 4.96 -2.15
C PHE A 67 -17.03 6.29 -2.55
N TYR A 68 -18.36 6.37 -2.63
CA TYR A 68 -19.04 7.62 -2.94
C TYR A 68 -18.82 8.68 -1.85
N TYR A 69 -19.17 8.38 -0.60
CA TYR A 69 -19.12 9.37 0.48
C TYR A 69 -17.73 9.59 1.04
N PHE A 70 -16.91 8.54 1.16
CA PHE A 70 -15.61 8.61 1.83
C PHE A 70 -14.42 8.75 0.88
N LYS A 71 -14.56 8.29 -0.36
CA LYS A 71 -13.51 8.41 -1.38
C LYS A 71 -13.87 9.42 -2.48
N ASN A 72 -15.04 10.06 -2.41
CA ASN A 72 -15.52 11.05 -3.39
C ASN A 72 -15.53 10.51 -4.83
N VAL A 73 -15.89 9.23 -5.01
CA VAL A 73 -15.96 8.58 -6.32
C VAL A 73 -17.40 8.68 -6.86
N SER A 74 -17.60 9.24 -8.05
CA SER A 74 -18.94 9.45 -8.62
C SER A 74 -19.64 8.16 -9.02
N TYR A 75 -20.95 8.05 -8.75
CA TYR A 75 -21.81 6.95 -9.22
C TYR A 75 -22.17 7.12 -10.70
N ASP A 76 -21.20 6.89 -11.58
CA ASP A 76 -21.41 6.87 -13.02
C ASP A 76 -20.94 5.54 -13.64
N SER A 77 -21.05 5.41 -14.97
CA SER A 77 -20.63 4.20 -15.70
C SER A 77 -19.15 3.85 -15.53
N SER A 78 -18.33 4.80 -15.07
CA SER A 78 -16.89 4.64 -14.80
C SER A 78 -16.57 4.38 -13.32
N PHE A 79 -17.56 4.23 -12.45
CA PHE A 79 -17.37 4.05 -11.00
C PHE A 79 -16.31 3.00 -10.66
N ARG A 80 -16.39 1.80 -11.25
CA ARG A 80 -15.41 0.72 -10.97
C ARG A 80 -13.99 1.07 -11.43
N TRP A 81 -13.85 1.85 -12.50
CA TRP A 81 -12.55 2.33 -12.99
C TRP A 81 -11.98 3.38 -12.05
N GLN A 82 -12.80 4.32 -11.57
CA GLN A 82 -12.37 5.31 -10.59
C GLN A 82 -11.99 4.67 -9.25
N VAL A 83 -12.75 3.68 -8.79
CA VAL A 83 -12.38 2.84 -7.62
C VAL A 83 -11.03 2.16 -7.85
N SER A 84 -10.80 1.62 -9.04
CA SER A 84 -9.51 1.02 -9.39
C SER A 84 -8.37 2.03 -9.37
N ALA A 85 -8.61 3.27 -9.81
CA ALA A 85 -7.63 4.34 -9.74
C ALA A 85 -7.28 4.66 -8.28
N VAL A 86 -8.27 4.85 -7.41
CA VAL A 86 -8.04 5.08 -5.97
C VAL A 86 -7.23 3.94 -5.33
N GLY A 87 -7.62 2.69 -5.60
CA GLY A 87 -6.90 1.51 -5.12
C GLY A 87 -5.49 1.41 -5.66
N PHE A 88 -5.27 1.75 -6.94
CA PHE A 88 -3.95 1.84 -7.55
C PHE A 88 -3.07 2.86 -6.85
N GLU A 89 -3.56 4.09 -6.63
CA GLU A 89 -2.77 5.18 -6.06
C GLU A 89 -2.33 4.86 -4.63
N ALA A 90 -3.27 4.43 -3.80
CA ALA A 90 -3.02 4.07 -2.41
C ALA A 90 -2.12 2.82 -2.31
N GLY A 91 -2.41 1.79 -3.11
CA GLY A 91 -1.64 0.57 -3.17
C GLY A 91 -0.21 0.80 -3.66
N PHE A 92 -0.03 1.61 -4.70
CA PHE A 92 1.28 1.96 -5.24
C PHE A 92 2.14 2.63 -4.18
N PHE A 93 1.59 3.63 -3.50
CA PHE A 93 2.30 4.33 -2.44
C PHE A 93 2.67 3.38 -1.28
N ALA A 94 1.73 2.56 -0.82
CA ALA A 94 1.97 1.60 0.25
C ALA A 94 3.06 0.59 -0.12
N GLY A 95 3.03 0.06 -1.34
CA GLY A 95 4.04 -0.86 -1.87
C GLY A 95 5.42 -0.19 -2.01
N PHE A 96 5.47 0.99 -2.62
CA PHE A 96 6.72 1.76 -2.76
C PHE A 96 7.35 2.05 -1.39
N PHE A 97 6.55 2.54 -0.45
CA PHE A 97 7.03 2.93 0.89
C PHE A 97 7.50 1.72 1.71
N SER A 98 6.69 0.66 1.78
CA SER A 98 7.00 -0.54 2.57
C SER A 98 8.32 -1.17 2.14
N TYR A 99 8.58 -1.23 0.84
CA TYR A 99 9.78 -1.88 0.31
C TYR A 99 10.95 -0.91 0.22
N GLY A 100 10.70 0.40 0.16
CA GLY A 100 11.68 1.42 0.46
C GLY A 100 12.32 1.20 1.83
N ILE A 101 11.50 0.93 2.86
CA ILE A 101 12.00 0.56 4.19
C ILE A 101 12.85 -0.71 4.14
N PHE A 102 12.39 -1.76 3.44
CA PHE A 102 13.16 -3.00 3.30
C PHE A 102 14.51 -2.78 2.59
N LEU A 103 14.54 -1.97 1.55
CA LEU A 103 15.75 -1.62 0.81
C LEU A 103 16.75 -0.87 1.70
N LEU A 104 16.28 0.15 2.43
CA LEU A 104 17.11 0.93 3.35
C LEU A 104 17.70 0.07 4.47
N ILE A 105 16.93 -0.87 5.01
CA ILE A 105 17.42 -1.81 6.03
C ILE A 105 18.44 -2.78 5.40
N ASN A 106 18.20 -3.25 4.18
CA ASN A 106 19.07 -4.20 3.51
C ASN A 106 20.44 -3.61 3.14
N GLN A 107 20.48 -2.34 2.75
CA GLN A 107 21.72 -1.61 2.43
C GLN A 107 22.67 -1.50 3.64
N ARG A 108 22.13 -1.55 4.86
CA ARG A 108 22.93 -1.50 6.10
C ARG A 108 23.52 -2.86 6.49
N ARG A 109 23.26 -3.93 5.73
CA ARG A 109 23.78 -5.27 6.01
C ARG A 109 25.17 -5.46 5.42
N LYS A 110 26.05 -6.15 6.15
CA LYS A 110 27.36 -6.60 5.63
C LYS A 110 27.22 -7.46 4.37
N LEU A 111 26.19 -8.31 4.35
CA LEU A 111 25.82 -9.16 3.21
C LEU A 111 24.37 -8.86 2.79
N PRO A 112 24.14 -7.88 1.90
CA PRO A 112 22.81 -7.53 1.43
C PRO A 112 22.09 -8.71 0.78
N LEU A 113 20.78 -8.84 1.01
CA LEU A 113 19.92 -9.74 0.26
C LEU A 113 19.84 -9.29 -1.20
N SER A 114 19.64 -10.25 -2.10
CA SER A 114 19.31 -9.93 -3.49
C SER A 114 17.92 -9.29 -3.60
N TYR A 115 17.67 -8.53 -4.67
CA TYR A 115 16.36 -7.91 -4.92
C TYR A 115 15.22 -8.94 -4.98
N ARG A 116 15.47 -10.13 -5.53
CA ARG A 116 14.49 -11.22 -5.53
C ARG A 116 14.16 -11.70 -4.11
N GLN A 117 15.16 -11.80 -3.25
CA GLN A 117 14.97 -12.16 -1.84
C GLN A 117 14.22 -11.07 -1.06
N LEU A 118 14.47 -9.78 -1.38
CA LEU A 118 13.71 -8.66 -0.82
C LEU A 118 12.27 -8.65 -1.31
N LEU A 119 12.05 -8.87 -2.60
CA LEU A 119 10.70 -9.01 -3.16
C LEU A 119 9.96 -10.18 -2.51
N ASN A 120 10.62 -11.30 -2.21
CA ASN A 120 9.99 -12.39 -1.45
C ASN A 120 9.57 -12.00 -0.02
N ARG A 121 10.02 -10.86 0.51
CA ARG A 121 9.56 -10.32 1.80
C ARG A 121 8.28 -9.48 1.67
N ALA A 122 7.83 -9.24 0.43
CA ALA A 122 6.49 -8.77 0.08
C ALA A 122 5.37 -9.44 0.86
N LYS A 123 5.53 -10.75 1.07
CA LYS A 123 4.51 -11.55 1.73
C LYS A 123 4.19 -11.05 3.13
N TYR A 124 5.12 -10.40 3.84
CA TYR A 124 4.83 -9.96 5.21
C TYR A 124 3.74 -8.88 5.28
N PRO A 125 3.88 -7.69 4.66
CA PRO A 125 2.81 -6.69 4.65
C PRO A 125 1.51 -7.23 4.04
N ILE A 126 1.59 -8.02 2.96
CA ILE A 126 0.40 -8.58 2.30
C ILE A 126 -0.32 -9.59 3.20
N THR A 127 0.39 -10.56 3.78
CA THR A 127 -0.21 -11.58 4.65
C THR A 127 -0.85 -10.95 5.88
N TRP A 128 -0.17 -10.01 6.54
CA TRP A 128 -0.75 -9.34 7.70
C TRP A 128 -1.98 -8.50 7.33
N ALA A 129 -1.96 -7.82 6.17
CA ALA A 129 -3.12 -7.09 5.66
C ALA A 129 -4.30 -8.03 5.38
N ILE A 130 -4.06 -9.17 4.70
CA ILE A 130 -5.08 -10.18 4.41
C ILE A 130 -5.68 -10.78 5.68
N VAL A 131 -4.89 -10.95 6.74
CA VAL A 131 -5.36 -11.51 8.02
C VAL A 131 -6.15 -10.47 8.81
N LEU A 132 -5.66 -9.24 8.94
CA LEU A 132 -6.29 -8.24 9.79
C LEU A 132 -7.49 -7.54 9.14
N ALA A 133 -7.54 -7.43 7.82
CA ALA A 133 -8.69 -6.89 7.10
C ALA A 133 -10.03 -7.55 7.49
N PRO A 134 -10.21 -8.88 7.37
CA PRO A 134 -11.47 -9.51 7.73
C PRO A 134 -11.74 -9.47 9.24
N ILE A 135 -10.71 -9.57 10.09
CA ILE A 135 -10.87 -9.52 11.56
C ILE A 135 -11.43 -8.15 11.97
N THR A 136 -10.80 -7.08 11.53
CA THR A 136 -11.24 -5.71 11.84
C THR A 136 -12.55 -5.37 11.16
N GLY A 137 -12.77 -5.80 9.92
CA GLY A 137 -14.07 -5.70 9.24
C GLY A 137 -15.19 -6.33 10.06
N PHE A 138 -14.98 -7.56 10.53
CA PHE A 138 -15.93 -8.27 11.38
C PHE A 138 -16.20 -7.54 12.70
N ILE A 139 -15.14 -7.08 13.39
CA ILE A 139 -15.27 -6.30 14.64
C ILE A 139 -16.12 -5.05 14.39
N PHE A 140 -15.81 -4.26 13.36
CA PHE A 140 -16.57 -3.04 13.06
C PHE A 140 -18.02 -3.35 12.68
N TYR A 141 -18.24 -4.38 11.86
CA TYR A 141 -19.59 -4.82 11.49
C TYR A 141 -20.42 -5.28 12.68
N TYR A 142 -19.83 -6.02 13.63
CA TYR A 142 -20.55 -6.57 14.77
C TYR A 142 -20.79 -5.54 15.87
N PHE A 143 -19.76 -4.77 16.23
CA PHE A 143 -19.84 -3.85 17.35
C PHE A 143 -20.45 -2.49 17.00
N GLN A 144 -20.50 -2.11 15.71
CA GLN A 144 -21.14 -0.86 15.22
C GLN A 144 -20.82 0.34 16.12
N PHE A 145 -19.52 0.56 16.41
CA PHE A 145 -19.07 1.56 17.36
C PHE A 145 -19.73 2.93 17.11
N SER A 146 -20.48 3.44 18.09
CA SER A 146 -21.34 4.63 17.94
C SER A 146 -20.61 5.83 17.34
N PHE A 147 -19.36 6.07 17.77
CA PHE A 147 -18.52 7.14 17.23
C PHE A 147 -18.40 7.13 15.70
N PHE A 148 -18.31 5.94 15.08
CA PHE A 148 -18.21 5.82 13.63
C PHE A 148 -19.59 5.83 12.97
N VAL A 149 -20.57 5.15 13.57
CA VAL A 149 -21.94 5.10 13.05
C VAL A 149 -22.56 6.49 12.95
N ASP A 150 -22.43 7.28 14.02
CA ASP A 150 -23.02 8.63 14.12
C ASP A 150 -22.49 9.59 13.04
N GLN A 151 -21.27 9.36 12.53
CA GLN A 151 -20.69 10.14 11.43
C GLN A 151 -21.25 9.76 10.06
N ILE A 152 -21.81 8.55 9.92
CA ILE A 152 -22.24 7.96 8.65
C ILE A 152 -23.76 8.02 8.47
N THR A 153 -24.54 7.81 9.54
CA THR A 153 -26.01 7.83 9.50
C THR A 153 -26.62 9.11 8.90
N PRO A 154 -26.01 10.31 9.01
CA PRO A 154 -26.54 11.51 8.35
C PRO A 154 -26.46 11.50 6.82
N VAL A 155 -25.58 10.69 6.22
CA VAL A 155 -25.31 10.71 4.77
C VAL A 155 -25.55 9.37 4.09
N VAL A 156 -25.76 8.28 4.84
CA VAL A 156 -26.00 6.93 4.31
C VAL A 156 -27.33 6.41 4.83
N GLU A 157 -28.11 5.77 3.94
CA GLU A 157 -29.35 5.12 4.34
C GLU A 157 -29.11 4.09 5.47
N PRO A 158 -29.99 4.00 6.48
CA PRO A 158 -29.78 3.13 7.64
C PRO A 158 -29.45 1.66 7.29
N VAL A 159 -30.01 1.15 6.19
CA VAL A 159 -29.78 -0.22 5.71
C VAL A 159 -28.36 -0.46 5.16
N GLU A 160 -27.68 0.59 4.69
CA GLU A 160 -26.33 0.52 4.12
C GLU A 160 -25.23 0.81 5.15
N VAL A 161 -25.57 1.38 6.30
CA VAL A 161 -24.62 1.71 7.39
C VAL A 161 -23.79 0.49 7.81
N PRO A 162 -24.35 -0.71 8.05
CA PRO A 162 -23.54 -1.85 8.48
C PRO A 162 -22.49 -2.28 7.45
N LYS A 163 -22.85 -2.27 6.16
CA LYS A 163 -21.92 -2.62 5.07
C LYS A 163 -20.83 -1.56 4.92
N PHE A 164 -21.19 -0.28 5.10
CA PHE A 164 -20.24 0.82 5.10
C PHE A 164 -19.20 0.64 6.20
N ILE A 165 -19.66 0.41 7.43
CA ILE A 165 -18.82 0.22 8.61
C ILE A 165 -17.93 -1.03 8.47
N LEU A 166 -18.46 -2.12 7.89
CA LEU A 166 -17.67 -3.30 7.52
C LEU A 166 -16.49 -2.93 6.61
N VAL A 167 -16.76 -2.23 5.49
CA VAL A 167 -15.72 -1.84 4.53
C VAL A 167 -14.71 -0.87 5.16
N TRP A 168 -15.18 0.05 6.01
CA TRP A 168 -14.27 0.93 6.75
C TRP A 168 -13.36 0.13 7.68
N GLY A 169 -13.92 -0.81 8.45
CA GLY A 169 -13.16 -1.72 9.29
C GLY A 169 -12.11 -2.50 8.51
N VAL A 170 -12.47 -3.05 7.34
CA VAL A 170 -11.54 -3.72 6.42
C VAL A 170 -10.34 -2.83 6.10
N HIS A 171 -10.56 -1.58 5.70
CA HIS A 171 -9.48 -0.64 5.38
C HIS A 171 -8.58 -0.34 6.59
N ILE A 172 -9.15 -0.19 7.79
CA ILE A 172 -8.37 -0.03 9.02
C ILE A 172 -7.46 -1.25 9.24
N GLY A 173 -8.01 -2.47 9.08
CA GLY A 173 -7.23 -3.71 9.16
C GLY A 173 -6.11 -3.80 8.16
N LEU A 174 -6.32 -3.35 6.92
CA LEU A 174 -5.27 -3.29 5.91
C LEU A 174 -4.12 -2.38 6.34
N TYR A 175 -4.42 -1.19 6.89
CA TYR A 175 -3.39 -0.26 7.35
C TYR A 175 -2.61 -0.83 8.54
N ILE A 176 -3.30 -1.37 9.55
CA ILE A 176 -2.65 -2.00 10.71
C ILE A 176 -1.82 -3.20 10.27
N GLY A 177 -2.37 -4.04 9.40
CA GLY A 177 -1.69 -5.22 8.85
C GLY A 177 -0.45 -4.84 8.05
N ALA A 178 -0.53 -3.82 7.19
CA ALA A 178 0.62 -3.33 6.46
C ALA A 178 1.73 -2.88 7.41
N VAL A 179 1.42 -2.10 8.45
CA VAL A 179 2.40 -1.65 9.46
C VAL A 179 3.04 -2.84 10.19
N LEU A 180 2.24 -3.77 10.71
CA LEU A 180 2.76 -4.96 11.40
C LEU A 180 3.61 -5.83 10.48
N GLY A 181 3.21 -5.97 9.21
CA GLY A 181 3.98 -6.72 8.24
C GLY A 181 5.27 -6.04 7.80
N ILE A 182 5.31 -4.71 7.74
CA ILE A 182 6.56 -3.96 7.56
C ILE A 182 7.49 -4.21 8.76
N VAL A 183 6.98 -4.12 9.99
CA VAL A 183 7.78 -4.38 11.21
C VAL A 183 8.31 -5.82 11.22
N HIS A 184 7.45 -6.80 10.93
CA HIS A 184 7.84 -8.21 10.84
C HIS A 184 8.89 -8.43 9.75
N GLY A 185 8.67 -7.90 8.54
CA GLY A 185 9.63 -8.00 7.43
C GLY A 185 10.97 -7.35 7.75
N ALA A 186 10.95 -6.15 8.32
CA ALA A 186 12.13 -5.41 8.78
C ALA A 186 12.93 -6.22 9.82
N ALA A 187 12.25 -6.78 10.83
CA ALA A 187 12.87 -7.62 11.84
C ALA A 187 13.47 -8.89 11.22
N ASN A 188 12.79 -9.51 10.24
CA ASN A 188 13.30 -10.70 9.55
C ASN A 188 14.57 -10.40 8.72
N ILE A 189 14.59 -9.27 8.02
CA ILE A 189 15.76 -8.80 7.26
C ILE A 189 16.93 -8.51 8.22
N ARG A 190 16.66 -7.93 9.40
CA ARG A 190 17.67 -7.64 10.43
C ARG A 190 18.21 -8.89 11.13
N ARG A 191 17.36 -9.85 11.52
CA ARG A 191 17.78 -11.03 12.32
C ARG A 191 18.78 -11.93 11.59
N ARG A 192 18.85 -11.89 10.25
CA ARG A 192 19.91 -12.54 9.47
C ARG A 192 21.26 -11.80 9.48
N LEU A 193 21.49 -10.96 10.49
CA LEU A 193 22.80 -10.39 10.85
C LEU A 193 23.53 -11.22 11.92
N LEU A 194 22.81 -12.10 12.64
CA LEU A 194 23.31 -12.75 13.87
C LEU A 194 23.40 -14.28 13.81
N ALA A 195 23.03 -14.91 12.68
CA ALA A 195 23.29 -16.34 12.52
C ALA A 195 24.77 -16.52 12.15
N PRO A 196 25.57 -17.29 12.92
CA PRO A 196 26.86 -17.77 12.44
C PRO A 196 26.65 -18.49 11.11
N LEU A 197 27.58 -18.29 10.17
CA LEU A 197 27.61 -19.13 8.97
C LEU A 197 27.73 -20.60 9.40
N PRO A 198 27.01 -21.54 8.75
CA PRO A 198 27.26 -22.96 8.95
C PRO A 198 28.68 -23.33 8.51
#